data_AF-A0A2C2UZS2-F1
#
_entry.id   AF-A0A2C2UZS2-F1
#
_cell.length_a   1.000
_cell.length_b   1.000
_cell.length_c   1.000
_cell.angle_alpha   90.00
_cell.angle_beta   90.00
_cell.angle_gamma   90.00
#
_symmetry.space_group_name_H-M   'P 1'
#
loop_
_entity.id
_entity.type
_entity.pdbx_description
1 polymer ?
#
loop_
_entity_poly.entity_id
_entity_poly.type
_entity_poly.pdbx_seq_one_letter_code
_entity_poly.pdbx_strand_id
1 'polypeptide(L)'
;MAPVKRGLFTHKRKVGGTKRMEGINRQGILLSLLFLTMTYFFARGYYTPFFVFLIALLLLVAFFKEEKRLFAWMVISFFLGNLLLVYMDNFIESFRSSAYSLVMSSQLLLLIPIIIISYVIKKFKLEISPFLKKPMLSGEIQLPFNIAFSLRKFFLFLCLLSILAIIGILLIKKDEVQWHLLLFILLFSSFNALLEEVLWRGILLSKLITITNQRLGMIVTSIAFGLHTTMFGFSILISILYFFLGLLFGLLTLSSKSIIPAIIVHTLITTLLIISGWVMIPV
;
A
#
# COMPACT_ATOMS: atom_id res chain seq x y z
N MET A 1 50.74 35.49 34.92
CA MET A 1 50.34 35.17 33.54
C MET A 1 50.88 33.78 33.18
N ALA A 2 50.00 32.79 33.11
CA ALA A 2 50.25 31.44 32.56
C ALA A 2 48.89 30.88 32.09
N PRO A 3 48.77 30.26 30.90
CA PRO A 3 47.47 30.01 30.30
C PRO A 3 46.86 28.65 30.70
N VAL A 4 45.55 28.68 30.90
CA VAL A 4 44.65 27.56 31.17
C VAL A 4 44.48 26.67 29.93
N LYS A 5 44.82 25.39 30.04
CA LYS A 5 44.58 24.37 28.99
C LYS A 5 43.08 24.09 28.86
N ARG A 6 42.50 24.38 27.69
CA ARG A 6 41.14 23.94 27.29
C ARG A 6 41.15 22.45 26.94
N GLY A 7 40.39 21.66 27.68
CA GLY A 7 40.09 20.26 27.33
C GLY A 7 39.11 20.19 26.16
N LEU A 8 39.52 19.58 25.05
CA LEU A 8 38.64 19.15 23.97
C LEU A 8 37.82 17.93 24.42
N PHE A 9 36.52 18.12 24.63
CA PHE A 9 35.56 17.01 24.70
C PHE A 9 35.32 16.47 23.28
N THR A 10 35.97 15.36 22.94
CA THR A 10 35.66 14.58 21.74
C THR A 10 34.65 13.49 22.09
N HIS A 11 33.40 13.69 21.68
CA HIS A 11 32.34 12.72 21.88
C HIS A 11 32.41 11.64 20.78
N LYS A 12 33.25 10.62 21.00
CA LYS A 12 33.26 9.39 20.18
C LYS A 12 31.96 8.63 20.41
N ARG A 13 31.00 8.72 19.48
CA ARG A 13 29.89 7.75 19.37
C ARG A 13 30.47 6.37 19.07
N LYS A 14 30.36 5.45 20.03
CA LYS A 14 30.54 4.02 19.82
C LYS A 14 29.50 3.53 18.82
N VAL A 15 29.95 3.25 17.60
CA VAL A 15 29.25 2.37 16.65
C VAL A 15 29.54 0.95 17.13
N GLY A 16 28.53 0.28 17.68
CA GLY A 16 28.68 -1.07 18.23
C GLY A 16 27.39 -1.52 18.90
N GLY A 17 26.49 -2.13 18.12
CA GLY A 17 25.22 -2.65 18.58
C GLY A 17 24.73 -3.75 17.65
N THR A 18 25.42 -4.90 17.74
CA THR A 18 24.87 -6.26 17.60
C THR A 18 23.50 -6.39 16.92
N LYS A 19 23.50 -7.01 15.72
CA LYS A 19 22.33 -7.64 15.10
C LYS A 19 21.72 -8.65 16.08
N ARG A 20 20.80 -8.19 16.92
CA ARG A 20 19.89 -9.05 17.67
C ARG A 20 19.01 -9.72 16.62
N MET A 21 19.11 -11.03 16.45
CA MET A 21 18.06 -11.76 15.76
C MET A 21 16.78 -11.51 16.56
N GLU A 22 15.90 -10.65 16.05
CA GLU A 22 14.61 -10.35 16.65
C GLU A 22 13.81 -11.64 16.70
N GLY A 23 13.69 -12.21 17.90
CA GLY A 23 12.73 -13.26 18.17
C GLY A 23 11.37 -12.79 17.69
N ILE A 24 10.72 -13.63 16.89
CA ILE A 24 9.43 -13.36 16.27
C ILE A 24 8.45 -12.82 17.33
N ASN A 25 8.03 -11.57 17.16
CA ASN A 25 7.11 -10.90 18.06
C ASN A 25 5.70 -11.51 17.93
N ARG A 26 5.37 -12.48 18.78
CA ARG A 26 4.10 -13.24 18.75
C ARG A 26 2.86 -12.33 18.69
N GLN A 27 2.85 -11.23 19.45
CA GLN A 27 1.75 -10.28 19.42
C GLN A 27 1.64 -9.52 18.10
N GLY A 28 2.77 -9.22 17.45
CA GLY A 28 2.79 -8.61 16.12
C GLY A 28 2.21 -9.54 15.06
N ILE A 29 2.60 -10.82 15.08
CA ILE A 29 2.01 -11.83 14.20
C ILE A 29 0.51 -11.97 14.44
N LEU A 30 0.08 -12.03 15.70
CA LEU A 30 -1.33 -12.11 16.04
C LEU A 30 -2.13 -10.92 15.48
N LEU A 31 -1.61 -9.70 15.63
CA LEU A 31 -2.24 -8.49 15.08
C LEU A 31 -2.28 -8.51 13.54
N SER A 32 -1.25 -9.02 12.89
CA SER A 32 -1.23 -9.19 11.43
C SER A 32 -2.26 -10.22 10.95
N LEU A 33 -2.38 -11.36 11.64
CA LEU A 33 -3.39 -12.38 11.34
C LEU A 33 -4.81 -11.85 11.58
N LEU A 34 -5.00 -11.11 12.67
CA LEU A 34 -6.27 -10.46 12.96
C LEU A 34 -6.64 -9.45 11.87
N PHE A 35 -5.69 -8.61 11.45
CA PHE A 35 -5.89 -7.67 10.35
C PHE A 35 -6.31 -8.38 9.06
N LEU A 36 -5.62 -9.45 8.65
CA LEU A 36 -6.00 -10.24 7.47
C LEU A 36 -7.40 -10.86 7.59
N THR A 37 -7.71 -11.42 8.75
CA THR A 37 -9.00 -12.05 9.04
C THR A 37 -10.14 -11.03 8.96
N MET A 38 -9.94 -9.85 9.55
CA MET A 38 -10.90 -8.75 9.48
C MET A 38 -11.04 -8.22 8.05
N THR A 39 -9.95 -8.11 7.28
CA THR A 39 -9.99 -7.69 5.87
C THR A 39 -10.80 -8.68 5.04
N TYR A 40 -10.60 -9.98 5.26
CA TYR A 40 -11.40 -11.02 4.62
C TYR A 40 -12.88 -10.91 4.96
N PHE A 41 -13.25 -10.83 6.24
CA PHE A 41 -14.66 -10.73 6.63
C PHE A 41 -15.33 -9.46 6.11
N PHE A 42 -14.61 -8.33 6.19
CA PHE A 42 -15.11 -7.06 5.68
C PHE A 42 -15.33 -7.09 4.16
N ALA A 43 -14.33 -7.56 3.39
CA ALA A 43 -14.42 -7.62 1.94
C ALA A 43 -15.46 -8.64 1.42
N ARG A 44 -15.81 -9.65 2.24
CA ARG A 44 -16.87 -10.62 1.92
C ARG A 44 -18.26 -10.24 2.43
N GLY A 45 -18.42 -9.09 3.11
CA GLY A 45 -19.69 -8.69 3.70
C GLY A 45 -20.12 -9.51 4.92
N TYR A 46 -19.21 -10.27 5.53
CA TYR A 46 -19.47 -11.01 6.77
C TYR A 46 -19.37 -10.08 7.99
N TYR A 47 -20.32 -9.16 8.10
CA TYR A 47 -20.26 -8.06 9.08
C TYR A 47 -20.37 -8.51 10.53
N THR A 48 -21.15 -9.55 10.85
CA THR A 48 -21.27 -10.05 12.24
C THR A 48 -19.93 -10.49 12.82
N PRO A 49 -19.18 -11.46 12.25
CA PRO A 49 -17.87 -11.81 12.78
C PRO A 49 -16.87 -10.65 12.69
N PHE A 50 -16.94 -9.83 11.64
CA PHE A 50 -16.10 -8.63 11.52
C PHE A 50 -16.28 -7.67 12.72
N PHE A 51 -17.51 -7.32 13.10
CA PHE A 51 -17.78 -6.42 14.21
C PHE A 51 -17.41 -7.04 15.57
N VAL A 52 -17.55 -8.36 15.74
CA VAL A 52 -17.06 -9.07 16.93
C VAL A 52 -15.55 -8.88 17.08
N PHE A 53 -14.78 -9.10 16.01
CA PHE A 53 -13.33 -8.88 16.04
C PHE A 53 -12.95 -7.41 16.23
N LEU A 54 -13.71 -6.48 15.66
CA LEU A 54 -13.49 -5.04 15.81
C LEU A 54 -13.69 -4.59 17.27
N ILE A 55 -14.77 -5.03 17.92
CA ILE A 55 -15.06 -4.74 19.33
C ILE A 55 -13.99 -5.40 20.22
N ALA A 56 -13.65 -6.66 19.97
CA ALA A 56 -12.58 -7.34 20.70
C ALA A 56 -11.25 -6.58 20.59
N LEU A 57 -10.89 -6.12 19.38
CA LEU A 57 -9.70 -5.30 19.17
C LEU A 57 -9.77 -3.99 19.96
N LEU A 58 -10.91 -3.29 19.93
CA LEU A 58 -11.12 -2.05 20.68
C LEU A 58 -10.94 -2.23 22.19
N LEU A 59 -11.46 -3.32 22.75
CA LEU A 59 -11.28 -3.66 24.17
C LEU A 59 -9.83 -4.01 24.50
N LEU A 60 -9.13 -4.70 23.59
CA LEU A 60 -7.74 -5.13 23.79
C LEU A 60 -6.72 -4.00 23.61
N VAL A 61 -7.06 -2.93 22.90
CA VAL A 61 -6.17 -1.77 22.63
C VAL A 61 -5.54 -1.20 23.90
N ALA A 62 -6.28 -1.15 25.00
CA ALA A 62 -5.80 -0.61 26.28
C ALA A 62 -4.59 -1.39 26.85
N PHE A 63 -4.47 -2.67 26.52
CA PHE A 63 -3.44 -3.57 27.05
C PHE A 63 -2.18 -3.64 26.16
N PHE A 64 -2.20 -3.02 24.97
CA PHE A 64 -1.05 -3.04 24.09
C PHE A 64 0.01 -1.99 24.45
N LYS A 65 1.28 -2.38 24.26
CA LYS A 65 2.41 -1.44 24.24
C LYS A 65 2.28 -0.46 23.06
N GLU A 66 2.93 0.69 23.16
CA GLU A 66 2.74 1.84 22.28
C GLU A 66 2.72 1.51 20.77
N GLU A 67 3.72 0.79 20.25
CA GLU A 67 3.78 0.43 18.82
C GLU A 67 2.61 -0.45 18.36
N LYS A 68 2.25 -1.45 19.17
CA LYS A 68 1.13 -2.37 18.90
C LYS A 68 -0.22 -1.68 19.07
N ARG A 69 -0.30 -0.79 20.05
CA ARG A 69 -1.48 0.04 20.33
C ARG A 69 -1.76 0.99 19.18
N LEU A 70 -0.73 1.64 18.65
CA LEU A 70 -0.82 2.44 17.42
C LEU A 70 -1.36 1.60 16.27
N PHE A 71 -0.76 0.44 16.01
CA PHE A 71 -1.19 -0.41 14.89
C PHE A 71 -2.64 -0.87 15.06
N ALA A 72 -3.06 -1.25 16.26
CA ALA A 72 -4.45 -1.59 16.55
C ALA A 72 -5.42 -0.42 16.26
N TRP A 73 -5.07 0.81 16.67
CA TRP A 73 -5.86 2.00 16.31
C TRP A 73 -5.88 2.29 14.82
N MET A 74 -4.77 2.02 14.11
CA MET A 74 -4.73 2.13 12.66
C MET A 74 -5.63 1.11 11.98
N VAL A 75 -5.68 -0.14 12.47
CA VAL A 75 -6.60 -1.17 11.96
C VAL A 75 -8.05 -0.74 12.15
N ILE A 76 -8.41 -0.27 13.35
CA ILE A 76 -9.75 0.27 13.64
C ILE A 76 -10.09 1.42 12.68
N SER A 77 -9.16 2.35 12.51
CA SER A 77 -9.32 3.53 11.63
C SER A 77 -9.42 3.18 10.15
N PHE A 78 -8.64 2.19 9.70
CA PHE A 78 -8.69 1.66 8.35
C PHE A 78 -10.08 1.11 8.05
N PHE A 79 -10.62 0.27 8.94
CA PHE A 79 -11.95 -0.30 8.71
C PHE A 79 -13.07 0.72 8.86
N LEU A 80 -12.97 1.66 9.81
CA LEU A 80 -13.93 2.75 9.92
C LEU A 80 -13.94 3.62 8.65
N GLY A 81 -12.76 3.93 8.11
CA GLY A 81 -12.63 4.68 6.87
C GLY A 81 -13.15 3.92 5.64
N ASN A 82 -12.93 2.61 5.55
CA ASN A 82 -13.50 1.79 4.49
C ASN A 82 -15.02 1.63 4.62
N LEU A 83 -15.56 1.55 5.84
CA LEU A 83 -17.00 1.54 6.07
C LEU A 83 -17.63 2.84 5.56
N LEU A 84 -17.05 3.98 5.92
CA LEU A 84 -17.48 5.30 5.42
C LEU A 84 -17.35 5.39 3.90
N LEU A 85 -16.27 4.86 3.32
CA LEU A 85 -16.09 4.79 1.87
C LEU A 85 -17.28 4.09 1.22
N VAL A 86 -17.66 2.88 1.65
CA VAL A 86 -18.78 2.11 1.05
C VAL A 86 -20.10 2.88 1.13
N TYR A 87 -20.39 3.48 2.29
CA TYR A 87 -21.62 4.26 2.43
C TYR A 87 -21.62 5.51 1.56
N MET A 88 -20.47 6.18 1.41
CA MET A 88 -20.34 7.35 0.54
C MET A 88 -20.38 6.97 -0.94
N ASP A 89 -19.90 5.79 -1.31
CA ASP A 89 -19.96 5.26 -2.67
C ASP A 89 -21.42 5.05 -3.10
N ASN A 90 -22.19 4.30 -2.30
CA ASN A 90 -23.63 4.11 -2.50
C ASN A 90 -24.41 5.44 -2.51
N PHE A 91 -23.98 6.40 -1.69
CA PHE A 91 -24.58 7.73 -1.67
C PHE A 91 -24.28 8.50 -2.96
N ILE A 92 -23.05 8.40 -3.49
CA ILE A 92 -22.64 9.08 -4.71
C ILE A 92 -23.33 8.50 -5.95
N GLU A 93 -23.57 7.19 -5.98
CA GLU A 93 -24.36 6.53 -7.04
C GLU A 93 -25.77 7.11 -7.20
N SER A 94 -26.34 7.70 -6.15
CA SER A 94 -27.67 8.33 -6.22
C SER A 94 -27.70 9.66 -7.00
N PHE A 95 -26.54 10.26 -7.29
CA PHE A 95 -26.47 11.49 -8.07
C PHE A 95 -26.56 11.23 -9.58
N ARG A 96 -27.24 12.13 -10.29
CA ARG A 96 -27.30 12.13 -11.77
C ARG A 96 -26.02 12.73 -12.39
N SER A 97 -24.91 12.05 -12.20
CA SER A 97 -23.60 12.42 -12.77
C SER A 97 -23.24 11.55 -13.97
N SER A 98 -22.28 11.99 -14.78
CA SER A 98 -21.72 11.14 -15.83
C SER A 98 -20.96 9.94 -15.23
N ALA A 99 -20.94 8.82 -15.94
CA ALA A 99 -20.18 7.61 -15.59
C ALA A 99 -18.72 7.93 -15.19
N TYR A 100 -18.00 8.69 -16.01
CA TYR A 100 -16.60 9.05 -15.73
C TYR A 100 -16.44 9.85 -14.44
N SER A 101 -17.38 10.74 -14.14
CA SER A 101 -17.38 11.52 -12.90
C SER A 101 -17.61 10.64 -11.69
N LEU A 102 -18.59 9.71 -11.75
CA LEU A 102 -18.92 8.78 -10.68
C LEU A 102 -17.70 7.90 -10.33
N VAL A 103 -17.08 7.30 -11.34
CA VAL A 103 -15.87 6.47 -11.17
C VAL A 103 -14.75 7.26 -10.49
N MET A 104 -14.48 8.49 -10.97
CA MET A 104 -13.42 9.30 -10.40
C MET A 104 -13.74 9.72 -8.97
N SER A 105 -15.00 10.07 -8.68
CA SER A 105 -15.45 10.40 -7.33
C SER A 105 -15.32 9.21 -6.38
N SER A 106 -15.77 8.02 -6.80
CA SER A 106 -15.63 6.76 -6.06
C SER A 106 -14.16 6.48 -5.72
N GLN A 107 -13.28 6.63 -6.72
CA GLN A 107 -11.84 6.47 -6.53
C GLN A 107 -11.26 7.43 -5.48
N LEU A 108 -11.68 8.70 -5.52
CA LEU A 108 -11.23 9.71 -4.56
C LEU A 108 -11.71 9.44 -3.13
N LEU A 109 -12.74 8.61 -2.92
CA LEU A 109 -13.17 8.21 -1.58
C LEU A 109 -12.11 7.42 -0.82
N LEU A 110 -11.11 6.82 -1.48
CA LEU A 110 -9.95 6.24 -0.80
C LEU A 110 -9.15 7.26 0.03
N LEU A 111 -9.34 8.56 -0.20
CA LEU A 111 -8.81 9.59 0.69
C LEU A 111 -9.38 9.49 2.12
N ILE A 112 -10.60 9.00 2.30
CA ILE A 112 -11.24 8.85 3.61
C ILE A 112 -10.41 7.95 4.55
N PRO A 113 -10.16 6.65 4.22
CA PRO A 113 -9.31 5.83 5.07
C PRO A 113 -7.89 6.38 5.20
N ILE A 114 -7.31 6.98 4.15
CA ILE A 114 -5.98 7.59 4.22
C ILE A 114 -5.93 8.71 5.27
N ILE A 115 -6.91 9.62 5.28
CA ILE A 115 -6.97 10.76 6.19
C ILE A 115 -7.18 10.30 7.64
N ILE A 116 -8.11 9.37 7.87
CA ILE A 116 -8.43 8.89 9.23
C ILE A 116 -7.22 8.16 9.84
N ILE A 117 -6.55 7.28 9.08
CA ILE A 117 -5.35 6.60 9.55
C ILE A 117 -4.21 7.60 9.80
N SER A 118 -4.04 8.56 8.89
CA SER A 118 -3.04 9.64 9.03
C SER A 118 -3.27 10.46 10.30
N TYR A 119 -4.53 10.77 10.63
CA TYR A 119 -4.89 11.44 11.87
C TYR A 119 -4.45 10.65 13.11
N VAL A 120 -4.71 9.34 13.13
CA VAL A 120 -4.27 8.47 14.22
C VAL A 120 -2.75 8.47 14.36
N ILE A 121 -2.01 8.31 13.27
CA ILE A 121 -0.54 8.33 13.30
C ILE A 121 -0.04 9.66 13.89
N LYS A 122 -0.62 10.78 13.47
CA LYS A 122 -0.26 12.12 13.98
C LYS A 122 -0.58 12.27 15.46
N LYS A 123 -1.67 11.68 15.97
CA LYS A 123 -2.02 11.70 17.40
C LYS A 123 -1.01 10.96 18.28
N PHE A 124 -0.36 9.95 17.74
CA PHE A 124 0.77 9.26 18.38
C PHE A 124 2.11 10.00 18.21
N LYS A 125 2.11 11.23 17.67
CA LYS A 125 3.31 12.07 17.42
C LYS A 125 4.38 11.38 16.54
N LEU A 126 3.94 10.46 15.69
CA LEU A 126 4.80 9.79 14.73
C LEU A 126 4.66 10.43 13.35
N GLU A 127 5.73 10.41 12.59
CA GLU A 127 5.70 10.87 11.20
C GLU A 127 4.97 9.85 10.32
N ILE A 128 4.17 10.37 9.38
CA ILE A 128 3.48 9.60 8.35
C ILE A 128 4.47 9.36 7.21
N SER A 129 4.91 8.11 7.10
CA SER A 129 5.79 7.52 6.08
C SER A 129 7.17 8.17 5.83
N PRO A 130 8.26 7.38 5.93
CA PRO A 130 9.59 7.73 5.45
C PRO A 130 9.80 7.54 3.93
N PHE A 131 8.80 7.06 3.16
CA PHE A 131 8.95 6.61 1.76
C PHE A 131 8.41 7.59 0.70
N LEU A 132 7.89 8.76 1.09
CA LEU A 132 7.64 9.88 0.17
C LEU A 132 8.93 10.68 -0.08
N LYS A 133 9.96 9.98 -0.53
CA LYS A 133 11.29 10.55 -0.80
C LYS A 133 11.76 10.14 -2.19
N LYS A 134 12.73 10.89 -2.72
CA LYS A 134 13.38 10.58 -4.00
C LYS A 134 13.92 9.13 -3.97
N PRO A 135 13.64 8.31 -5.00
CA PRO A 135 14.00 6.90 -4.99
C PRO A 135 15.51 6.68 -5.05
N MET A 136 16.00 5.73 -4.26
CA MET A 136 17.38 5.25 -4.29
C MET A 136 17.49 4.03 -5.21
N LEU A 137 17.72 4.26 -6.50
CA LEU A 137 17.75 3.19 -7.53
C LEU A 137 19.12 2.51 -7.72
N SER A 138 20.12 2.85 -6.90
CA SER A 138 21.48 2.30 -7.00
C SER A 138 21.67 0.92 -6.34
N GLY A 139 20.62 0.37 -5.72
CA GLY A 139 20.68 -0.91 -5.01
C GLY A 139 20.52 -2.13 -5.92
N GLU A 140 20.77 -3.30 -5.32
CA GLU A 140 20.48 -4.61 -5.91
C GLU A 140 19.24 -5.23 -5.26
N ILE A 141 18.46 -5.94 -6.07
CA ILE A 141 17.42 -6.85 -5.58
C ILE A 141 18.07 -8.22 -5.47
N GLN A 142 18.08 -8.78 -4.26
CA GLN A 142 18.43 -10.19 -4.03
C GLN A 142 17.14 -11.00 -3.97
N LEU A 143 16.94 -11.85 -4.97
CA LEU A 143 15.84 -12.83 -4.97
C LEU A 143 16.24 -14.09 -4.18
N PRO A 144 15.27 -14.92 -3.76
CA PRO A 144 15.59 -16.30 -3.41
C PRO A 144 16.40 -16.95 -4.55
N PHE A 145 17.32 -17.86 -4.20
CA PHE A 145 18.27 -18.52 -5.12
C PHE A 145 19.53 -17.72 -5.53
N ASN A 146 19.94 -16.71 -4.74
CA ASN A 146 21.18 -15.94 -4.95
C ASN A 146 21.26 -15.19 -6.30
N ILE A 147 20.11 -14.93 -6.94
CA ILE A 147 20.06 -14.15 -8.17
C ILE A 147 19.97 -12.66 -7.78
N ALA A 148 20.98 -11.89 -8.18
CA ALA A 148 21.06 -10.45 -7.94
C ALA A 148 20.80 -9.68 -9.24
N PHE A 149 19.88 -8.73 -9.19
CA PHE A 149 19.62 -7.81 -10.31
C PHE A 149 19.77 -6.37 -9.85
N SER A 150 20.28 -5.50 -10.74
CA SER A 150 20.24 -4.06 -10.51
C SER A 150 18.79 -3.59 -10.46
N LEU A 151 18.40 -2.95 -9.35
CA LEU A 151 17.04 -2.41 -9.17
C LEU A 151 16.66 -1.46 -10.29
N ARG A 152 17.59 -0.61 -10.73
CA ARG A 152 17.38 0.30 -11.86
C ARG A 152 17.07 -0.45 -13.14
N LYS A 153 17.85 -1.49 -13.49
CA LYS A 153 17.62 -2.27 -14.72
C LYS A 153 16.28 -3.01 -14.65
N PHE A 154 15.97 -3.62 -13.51
CA PHE A 154 14.70 -4.32 -13.30
C PHE A 154 13.49 -3.38 -13.46
N PHE A 155 13.52 -2.22 -12.79
CA PHE A 155 12.47 -1.21 -12.91
C PHE A 155 12.31 -0.69 -14.36
N LEU A 156 13.42 -0.35 -15.02
CA LEU A 156 13.38 0.13 -16.40
C LEU A 156 12.85 -0.95 -17.37
N PHE A 157 13.25 -2.20 -17.19
CA PHE A 157 12.76 -3.32 -17.98
C PHE A 157 11.24 -3.48 -17.82
N LEU A 158 10.73 -3.42 -16.58
CA LEU A 158 9.31 -3.53 -16.30
C LEU A 158 8.49 -2.38 -16.93
N CYS A 159 8.99 -1.15 -16.83
CA CYS A 159 8.38 0.00 -17.48
C CYS A 159 8.39 -0.14 -19.00
N LEU A 160 9.53 -0.51 -19.59
CA LEU A 160 9.67 -0.69 -21.04
C LEU A 160 8.72 -1.78 -21.54
N LEU A 161 8.68 -2.94 -20.88
CA LEU A 161 7.80 -4.04 -21.23
C LEU A 161 6.33 -3.60 -21.19
N SER A 162 5.93 -2.89 -20.14
CA SER A 162 4.55 -2.40 -19.98
C SER A 162 4.19 -1.38 -21.06
N ILE A 163 5.08 -0.44 -21.37
CA ILE A 163 4.87 0.57 -22.42
C ILE A 163 4.77 -0.10 -23.80
N LEU A 164 5.66 -1.05 -24.12
CA LEU A 164 5.60 -1.79 -25.37
C LEU A 164 4.31 -2.60 -25.50
N ALA A 165 3.84 -3.23 -24.42
CA ALA A 165 2.57 -3.93 -24.39
C ALA A 165 1.38 -3.00 -24.63
N ILE A 166 1.37 -1.82 -23.98
CA ILE A 166 0.34 -0.79 -24.20
C ILE A 166 0.34 -0.34 -25.67
N ILE A 167 1.50 0.00 -26.24
CA ILE A 167 1.63 0.40 -27.64
C ILE A 167 1.14 -0.73 -28.56
N GLY A 168 1.55 -1.98 -28.30
CA GLY A 168 1.11 -3.14 -29.07
C GLY A 168 -0.41 -3.30 -29.11
N ILE A 169 -1.09 -3.17 -27.96
CA ILE A 169 -2.55 -3.22 -27.89
C ILE A 169 -3.20 -2.06 -28.64
N LEU A 170 -2.67 -0.84 -28.50
CA LEU A 170 -3.18 0.33 -29.20
C LEU A 170 -3.03 0.21 -30.73
N LEU A 171 -1.96 -0.44 -31.21
CA LEU A 171 -1.77 -0.73 -32.63
C LEU A 171 -2.74 -1.78 -33.15
N ILE A 172 -3.00 -2.84 -32.37
CA ILE A 172 -3.98 -3.88 -32.73
C ILE A 172 -5.40 -3.30 -32.78
N LYS A 173 -5.75 -2.42 -31.84
CA LYS A 173 -7.09 -1.82 -31.72
C LYS A 173 -7.22 -0.46 -32.40
N LYS A 174 -6.31 -0.10 -33.31
CA LYS A 174 -6.15 1.29 -33.82
C LYS A 174 -7.46 1.96 -34.24
N ASP A 175 -8.34 1.22 -34.92
CA ASP A 175 -9.59 1.75 -35.45
C ASP A 175 -10.70 1.93 -34.39
N GLU A 176 -10.51 1.34 -33.20
CA GLU A 176 -11.43 1.43 -32.05
C GLU A 176 -10.96 2.45 -30.99
N VAL A 177 -9.72 2.96 -31.10
CA VAL A 177 -9.14 3.84 -30.05
C VAL A 177 -9.82 5.20 -30.05
N GLN A 178 -10.53 5.49 -28.97
CA GLN A 178 -11.00 6.84 -28.66
C GLN A 178 -10.01 7.54 -27.73
N TRP A 179 -9.37 8.61 -28.20
CA TRP A 179 -8.31 9.32 -27.45
C TRP A 179 -8.79 9.87 -26.09
N HIS A 180 -10.05 10.30 -25.99
CA HIS A 180 -10.61 10.78 -24.73
C HIS A 180 -10.76 9.64 -23.69
N LEU A 181 -11.12 8.42 -24.12
CA LEU A 181 -11.14 7.24 -23.26
C LEU A 181 -9.74 6.90 -22.78
N LEU A 182 -8.75 6.92 -23.68
CA LEU A 182 -7.37 6.62 -23.31
C LEU A 182 -6.85 7.63 -22.26
N LEU A 183 -7.13 8.92 -22.45
CA LEU A 183 -6.77 9.95 -21.48
C LEU A 183 -7.45 9.70 -20.12
N PHE A 184 -8.74 9.36 -20.13
CA PHE A 184 -9.47 9.00 -18.92
C PHE A 184 -8.85 7.79 -18.21
N ILE A 185 -8.55 6.71 -18.93
CA ILE A 185 -7.91 5.49 -18.37
C ILE A 185 -6.56 5.82 -17.75
N LEU A 186 -5.74 6.65 -18.40
CA LEU A 186 -4.43 7.06 -17.87
C LEU A 186 -4.58 7.89 -16.60
N LEU A 187 -5.53 8.83 -16.57
CA LEU A 187 -5.82 9.64 -15.38
C LEU A 187 -6.33 8.76 -14.24
N PHE A 188 -7.36 7.94 -14.49
CA PHE A 188 -7.90 6.99 -13.52
C PHE A 188 -6.80 6.08 -12.95
N SER A 189 -6.01 5.43 -13.82
CA SER A 189 -4.94 4.53 -13.40
C SER A 189 -3.89 5.24 -12.55
N SER A 190 -3.57 6.50 -12.87
CA SER A 190 -2.60 7.31 -12.12
C SER A 190 -3.11 7.69 -10.74
N PHE A 191 -4.36 8.17 -10.64
CA PHE A 191 -4.97 8.50 -9.35
C PHE A 191 -5.18 7.26 -8.49
N ASN A 192 -5.64 6.16 -9.09
CA ASN A 192 -5.80 4.89 -8.39
C ASN A 192 -4.47 4.41 -7.81
N ALA A 193 -3.44 4.29 -8.65
CA ALA A 193 -2.11 3.87 -8.22
C ALA A 193 -1.54 4.79 -7.12
N LEU A 194 -1.71 6.11 -7.24
CA LEU A 194 -1.24 7.04 -6.23
C LEU A 194 -1.91 6.79 -4.87
N LEU A 195 -3.23 6.72 -4.82
CA LEU A 195 -3.98 6.56 -3.57
C LEU A 195 -3.72 5.18 -2.94
N GLU A 196 -3.77 4.13 -3.75
CA GLU A 196 -3.52 2.76 -3.27
C GLU A 196 -2.08 2.59 -2.77
N GLU A 197 -1.06 3.06 -3.49
CA GLU A 197 0.32 2.94 -3.03
C GLU A 197 0.60 3.79 -1.77
N VAL A 198 -0.01 4.96 -1.64
CA VAL A 198 0.09 5.77 -0.40
C VAL A 198 -0.50 5.00 0.78
N LEU A 199 -1.69 4.43 0.63
CA LEU A 199 -2.35 3.66 1.68
C LEU A 199 -1.57 2.38 2.03
N TRP A 200 -1.30 1.54 1.02
CA TRP A 200 -0.79 0.19 1.22
C TRP A 200 0.72 0.17 1.48
N ARG A 201 1.52 0.89 0.69
CA ARG A 201 2.99 0.83 0.75
C ARG A 201 3.57 1.96 1.60
N GLY A 202 2.95 3.13 1.56
CA GLY A 202 3.34 4.27 2.39
C GLY A 202 2.96 4.06 3.86
N ILE A 203 1.67 3.86 4.14
CA ILE A 203 1.12 3.90 5.50
C ILE A 203 1.08 2.51 6.15
N LEU A 204 0.39 1.54 5.56
CA LEU A 204 0.16 0.24 6.18
C LEU A 204 1.43 -0.60 6.27
N LEU A 205 2.19 -0.71 5.18
CA LEU A 205 3.44 -1.48 5.15
C LEU A 205 4.45 -0.96 6.16
N SER A 206 4.65 0.36 6.21
CA SER A 206 5.64 0.95 7.12
C SER A 206 5.37 0.61 8.59
N LYS A 207 4.10 0.54 8.99
CA LYS A 207 3.69 0.22 10.36
C LYS A 207 3.56 -1.27 10.64
N LEU A 208 3.26 -2.09 9.62
CA LEU A 208 3.32 -3.55 9.75
C LEU A 208 4.76 -4.02 9.99
N ILE A 209 5.74 -3.40 9.33
CA ILE A 209 7.15 -3.74 9.52
C ILE A 209 7.60 -3.47 10.95
N THR A 210 7.14 -2.39 11.59
CA THR A 210 7.54 -2.07 12.98
C THR A 210 7.03 -3.07 14.00
N ILE A 211 5.87 -3.70 13.78
CA ILE A 211 5.34 -4.72 14.70
C ILE A 211 5.74 -6.15 14.32
N THR A 212 6.26 -6.38 13.12
CA THR A 212 6.69 -7.70 12.62
C THR A 212 8.14 -7.68 12.13
N ASN A 213 8.36 -7.79 10.83
CA ASN A 213 9.63 -7.61 10.13
C ASN A 213 9.34 -7.29 8.65
N GLN A 214 10.38 -6.96 7.89
CA GLN A 214 10.25 -6.54 6.49
C GLN A 214 9.55 -7.59 5.60
N ARG A 215 9.89 -8.88 5.76
CA ARG A 215 9.33 -9.96 4.93
C ARG A 215 7.87 -10.21 5.25
N LEU A 216 7.55 -10.38 6.54
CA LEU A 216 6.18 -10.61 6.99
C LEU A 216 5.29 -9.40 6.72
N GLY A 217 5.77 -8.19 6.98
CA GLY A 217 5.03 -6.96 6.68
C GLY A 217 4.64 -6.88 5.21
N MET A 218 5.58 -7.14 4.30
CA MET A 218 5.34 -7.16 2.85
C MET A 218 4.32 -8.24 2.44
N ILE A 219 4.45 -9.47 2.95
CA ILE A 219 3.51 -10.55 2.64
C ILE A 219 2.11 -10.20 3.13
N VAL A 220 1.98 -9.77 4.40
CA VAL A 220 0.71 -9.42 5.03
C VAL A 220 0.04 -8.27 4.30
N THR A 221 0.75 -7.18 3.98
CA THR A 221 0.15 -6.08 3.21
C THR A 221 -0.27 -6.49 1.82
N SER A 222 0.48 -7.39 1.18
CA SER A 222 0.16 -7.85 -0.17
C SER A 222 -1.09 -8.72 -0.19
N ILE A 223 -1.26 -9.60 0.80
CA ILE A 223 -2.48 -10.40 0.95
C ILE A 223 -3.67 -9.48 1.23
N ALA A 224 -3.50 -8.53 2.16
CA ALA A 224 -4.56 -7.57 2.50
C ALA A 224 -4.95 -6.70 1.30
N PHE A 225 -3.98 -6.23 0.52
CA PHE A 225 -4.20 -5.47 -0.72
C PHE A 225 -4.99 -6.30 -1.74
N GLY A 226 -4.58 -7.54 -2.00
CA GLY A 226 -5.31 -8.46 -2.87
C GLY A 226 -6.74 -8.69 -2.38
N LEU A 227 -6.94 -9.03 -1.11
CA LEU A 227 -8.28 -9.25 -0.53
C LEU A 227 -9.17 -8.01 -0.61
N HIS A 228 -8.60 -6.83 -0.35
CA HIS A 228 -9.32 -5.56 -0.39
C HIS A 228 -9.95 -5.30 -1.76
N THR A 229 -9.32 -5.72 -2.86
CA THR A 229 -9.93 -5.57 -4.19
C THR A 229 -11.30 -6.25 -4.32
N THR A 230 -11.55 -7.34 -3.58
CA THR A 230 -12.85 -8.05 -3.67
C THR A 230 -14.02 -7.23 -3.11
N MET A 231 -13.74 -6.23 -2.27
CA MET A 231 -14.73 -5.26 -1.78
C MET A 231 -15.30 -4.39 -2.90
N PHE A 232 -14.53 -4.17 -3.97
CA PHE A 232 -14.95 -3.45 -5.18
C PHE A 232 -15.53 -4.38 -6.25
N GLY A 233 -15.95 -5.59 -5.88
CA GLY A 233 -16.59 -6.56 -6.78
C GLY A 233 -15.61 -7.39 -7.63
N PHE A 234 -14.29 -7.23 -7.47
CA PHE A 234 -13.33 -8.07 -8.19
C PHE A 234 -13.42 -9.54 -7.79
N SER A 235 -13.24 -10.44 -8.76
CA SER A 235 -13.25 -11.88 -8.53
C SER A 235 -12.07 -12.32 -7.66
N ILE A 236 -12.18 -13.50 -7.03
CA ILE A 236 -11.07 -14.07 -6.25
C ILE A 236 -9.82 -14.34 -7.11
N LEU A 237 -9.99 -14.64 -8.39
CA LEU A 237 -8.88 -14.85 -9.31
C LEU A 237 -8.10 -13.55 -9.54
N ILE A 238 -8.83 -12.44 -9.75
CA ILE A 238 -8.24 -11.11 -9.86
C ILE A 238 -7.56 -10.73 -8.53
N SER A 239 -8.18 -11.02 -7.39
CA SER A 239 -7.59 -10.79 -6.07
C SER A 239 -6.24 -11.49 -5.89
N ILE A 240 -6.08 -12.72 -6.40
CA ILE A 240 -4.79 -13.44 -6.38
C ILE A 240 -3.74 -12.73 -7.25
N LEU A 241 -4.12 -12.23 -8.42
CA LEU A 241 -3.23 -11.40 -9.25
C LEU A 241 -2.78 -10.15 -8.49
N TYR A 242 -3.71 -9.44 -7.86
CA TYR A 242 -3.42 -8.26 -7.04
C TYR A 242 -2.56 -8.60 -5.81
N PHE A 243 -2.62 -9.80 -5.25
CA PHE A 243 -1.67 -10.25 -4.23
C PHE A 243 -0.24 -10.33 -4.78
N PHE A 244 -0.02 -10.86 -5.99
CA PHE A 244 1.32 -10.91 -6.59
C PHE A 244 1.84 -9.53 -6.99
N LEU A 245 0.97 -8.67 -7.55
CA LEU A 245 1.28 -7.25 -7.76
C LEU A 245 1.58 -6.55 -6.42
N GLY A 246 0.82 -6.91 -5.39
CA GLY A 246 1.08 -6.77 -3.96
C GLY A 246 2.56 -6.80 -3.62
N LEU A 247 3.12 -8.00 -3.81
CA LEU A 247 4.51 -8.34 -3.51
C LEU A 247 5.49 -7.56 -4.38
N LEU A 248 5.20 -7.41 -5.67
CA LEU A 248 6.03 -6.66 -6.62
C LEU A 248 6.19 -5.20 -6.19
N PHE A 249 5.09 -4.51 -5.88
CA PHE A 249 5.11 -3.11 -5.46
C PHE A 249 5.73 -2.93 -4.07
N GLY A 250 5.50 -3.90 -3.17
CA GLY A 250 6.18 -3.97 -1.87
C GLY A 250 7.70 -4.10 -2.02
N LEU A 251 8.16 -4.98 -2.91
CA LEU A 251 9.58 -5.16 -3.23
C LEU A 251 10.19 -3.86 -3.78
N LEU A 252 9.54 -3.25 -4.79
CA LEU A 252 9.99 -1.98 -5.35
C LEU A 252 10.08 -0.88 -4.29
N THR A 253 9.09 -0.78 -3.40
CA THR A 253 9.05 0.21 -2.33
C THR A 253 10.21 0.03 -1.36
N LEU A 254 10.42 -1.20 -0.89
CA LEU A 254 11.43 -1.51 0.12
C LEU A 254 12.85 -1.43 -0.44
N SER A 255 13.06 -1.89 -1.68
CA SER A 255 14.37 -1.82 -2.34
C SER A 255 14.75 -0.39 -2.74
N SER A 256 13.80 0.42 -3.19
CA SER A 256 14.07 1.81 -3.59
C SER A 256 13.97 2.83 -2.45
N LYS A 257 13.45 2.41 -1.28
CA LYS A 257 13.08 3.28 -0.16
C LYS A 257 12.16 4.43 -0.59
N SER A 258 11.29 4.18 -1.56
CA SER A 258 10.36 5.16 -2.11
C SER A 258 9.12 4.47 -2.67
N ILE A 259 7.94 5.10 -2.52
CA ILE A 259 6.71 4.59 -3.16
C ILE A 259 6.64 4.96 -4.66
N ILE A 260 7.48 5.88 -5.14
CA ILE A 260 7.39 6.41 -6.52
C ILE A 260 7.54 5.32 -7.58
N PRO A 261 8.53 4.39 -7.51
CA PRO A 261 8.63 3.32 -8.49
C PRO A 261 7.41 2.39 -8.49
N ALA A 262 6.81 2.15 -7.32
CA ALA A 262 5.59 1.36 -7.21
C ALA A 262 4.41 2.07 -7.86
N ILE A 263 4.23 3.39 -7.65
CA ILE A 263 3.18 4.19 -8.30
C ILE A 263 3.30 4.11 -9.82
N ILE A 264 4.51 4.33 -10.37
CA ILE A 264 4.73 4.33 -11.82
C ILE A 264 4.37 2.96 -12.42
N VAL A 265 4.88 1.88 -11.84
CA VAL A 265 4.63 0.53 -12.32
C VAL A 265 3.15 0.17 -12.17
N HIS A 266 2.54 0.52 -11.05
CA HIS A 266 1.12 0.28 -10.80
C HIS A 266 0.26 1.02 -11.83
N THR A 267 0.50 2.31 -12.12
CA THR A 267 -0.18 3.05 -13.19
C THR A 267 -0.11 2.34 -14.54
N LEU A 268 1.08 1.87 -14.93
CA LEU A 268 1.29 1.18 -16.20
C LEU A 268 0.55 -0.15 -16.26
N ILE A 269 0.60 -0.94 -15.19
CA ILE A 269 -0.08 -2.23 -15.11
C ILE A 269 -1.60 -2.05 -15.09
N THR A 270 -2.13 -1.10 -14.32
CA THR A 270 -3.58 -0.82 -14.30
C THR A 270 -4.07 -0.35 -15.66
N THR A 271 -3.31 0.54 -16.32
CA THR A 271 -3.62 0.96 -17.70
C THR A 271 -3.68 -0.25 -18.63
N LEU A 272 -2.67 -1.13 -18.55
CA LEU A 272 -2.58 -2.33 -19.38
C LEU A 272 -3.76 -3.29 -19.14
N LEU A 273 -4.13 -3.54 -17.88
CA LEU A 273 -5.26 -4.41 -17.53
C LEU A 273 -6.60 -3.86 -18.02
N ILE A 274 -6.79 -2.54 -18.01
CA ILE A 274 -8.02 -1.91 -18.48
C ILE A 274 -8.11 -1.95 -20.01
N ILE A 275 -7.06 -1.52 -20.75
CA ILE A 275 -7.10 -1.50 -22.22
C ILE A 275 -7.16 -2.92 -22.83
N SER A 276 -6.62 -3.91 -22.13
CA SER A 276 -6.71 -5.32 -22.52
C SER A 276 -8.07 -5.95 -22.22
N GLY A 277 -8.91 -5.31 -21.42
CA GLY A 277 -10.23 -5.82 -21.03
C GLY A 277 -10.21 -6.86 -19.91
N TRP A 278 -9.07 -7.07 -19.25
CA TRP A 278 -8.95 -8.00 -18.11
C TRP A 278 -9.61 -7.44 -16.85
N VAL A 279 -9.60 -6.11 -16.70
CA VAL A 279 -10.27 -5.38 -15.63
C VAL A 279 -11.18 -4.36 -16.28
N MET A 280 -12.46 -4.42 -15.95
CA MET A 280 -13.40 -3.37 -16.29
C MET A 280 -13.42 -2.35 -15.16
N ILE A 281 -13.45 -1.07 -15.54
CA ILE A 281 -13.76 -0.01 -14.60
C ILE A 281 -15.22 -0.24 -14.19
N PRO A 282 -15.53 -0.48 -12.91
CA PRO A 282 -16.93 -0.55 -12.46
C PRO A 282 -17.54 0.83 -12.72
N VAL A 283 -18.54 0.88 -13.61
CA VAL A 283 -19.33 2.07 -13.94
C VAL A 283 -20.71 1.93 -13.34
#